data_AF-A0A4R5KYZ4-F1
#
_entry.id   AF-A0A4R5KYZ4-F1
#
_cell.length_a   1.000
_cell.length_b   1.000
_cell.length_c   1.000
_cell.angle_alpha   90.00
_cell.angle_beta   90.00
_cell.angle_gamma   90.00
#
_symmetry.space_group_name_H-M   'P 1'
#
loop_
_entity.id
_entity.type
_entity.pdbx_description
1 polymer ?
#
loop_
_entity_poly.entity_id
_entity_poly.type
_entity_poly.pdbx_seq_one_letter_code
_entity_poly.pdbx_strand_id
1 'polypeptide(L)'
;MNDNSSFERRLVDLTAVAMIGDGALALLMPAEHMKTWICGPQWWRDLVTFFASRPGLTRLVGAIEICAAVWWVRRSPNASPRS
;
A
#
# COMPACT_ATOMS: atom_id res chain seq x y z
N MET A 1 -14.88 -20.09 -21.13
CA MET A 1 -13.55 -19.46 -21.01
C MET A 1 -13.70 -18.33 -20.00
N ASN A 2 -13.28 -18.53 -18.73
CA ASN A 2 -13.54 -17.57 -17.64
C ASN A 2 -12.55 -16.39 -17.67
N ASP A 3 -12.89 -15.33 -18.41
CA ASP A 3 -12.11 -14.09 -18.53
C ASP A 3 -11.95 -13.33 -17.19
N ASN A 4 -12.93 -13.49 -16.30
CA ASN A 4 -12.93 -12.88 -14.96
C ASN A 4 -11.71 -13.31 -14.12
N SER A 5 -11.25 -14.55 -14.25
CA SER A 5 -10.15 -15.09 -13.42
C SER A 5 -8.78 -14.46 -13.74
N SER A 6 -8.53 -14.10 -15.00
CA SER A 6 -7.32 -13.39 -15.42
C SER A 6 -7.35 -11.91 -15.05
N PHE A 7 -8.53 -11.30 -15.15
CA PHE A 7 -8.72 -9.90 -14.76
C PHE A 7 -8.59 -9.71 -13.25
N GLU A 8 -9.21 -10.58 -12.45
CA GLU A 8 -9.08 -10.59 -10.98
C GLU A 8 -7.63 -10.75 -10.53
N ARG A 9 -6.86 -11.66 -11.16
CA ARG A 9 -5.42 -11.82 -10.86
C ARG A 9 -4.63 -10.56 -11.16
N ARG A 10 -4.86 -9.94 -12.33
CA ARG A 10 -4.18 -8.70 -12.71
C ARG A 10 -4.53 -7.55 -11.76
N LEU A 11 -5.78 -7.46 -11.30
CA LEU A 11 -6.17 -6.49 -10.29
C LEU A 11 -5.45 -6.73 -8.97
N VAL A 12 -5.37 -7.98 -8.50
CA VAL A 12 -4.63 -8.32 -7.27
C VAL A 12 -3.14 -7.96 -7.40
N ASP A 13 -2.51 -8.29 -8.52
CA ASP A 13 -1.10 -7.96 -8.75
C ASP A 13 -0.88 -6.44 -8.82
N LEU A 14 -1.76 -5.69 -9.50
CA LEU A 14 -1.70 -4.23 -9.56
C LEU A 14 -1.91 -3.59 -8.19
N THR A 15 -2.87 -4.08 -7.41
CA THR A 15 -3.11 -3.61 -6.04
C THR A 15 -1.91 -3.91 -5.14
N ALA A 16 -1.29 -5.08 -5.27
CA ALA A 16 -0.09 -5.41 -4.50
C ALA A 16 1.09 -4.50 -4.85
N VAL A 17 1.33 -4.22 -6.14
CA VAL A 17 2.37 -3.28 -6.57
C VAL A 17 2.09 -1.86 -6.05
N ALA A 18 0.83 -1.41 -6.09
CA ALA A 18 0.43 -0.12 -5.56
C ALA A 18 0.64 -0.02 -4.05
N MET A 19 0.23 -1.04 -3.28
CA MET A 19 0.43 -1.08 -1.82
C MET A 19 1.92 -1.12 -1.43
N ILE A 20 2.74 -1.84 -2.18
CA ILE A 20 4.20 -1.85 -1.95
C ILE A 20 4.79 -0.47 -2.24
N GLY A 21 4.34 0.19 -3.31
CA GLY A 21 4.75 1.55 -3.65
C GLY A 21 4.36 2.56 -2.57
N ASP A 22 3.12 2.52 -2.09
CA ASP A 22 2.62 3.43 -1.05
C ASP A 22 3.34 3.18 0.29
N GLY A 23 3.47 1.93 0.70
CA GLY A 23 4.20 1.55 1.90
C GLY A 23 5.69 1.95 1.84
N ALA A 24 6.33 1.86 0.66
CA ALA A 24 7.70 2.32 0.46
C ALA A 24 7.82 3.85 0.54
N LEU A 25 6.86 4.60 0.00
CA LEU A 25 6.81 6.06 0.12
C LEU A 25 6.58 6.50 1.58
N ALA A 26 5.68 5.82 2.30
CA ALA A 26 5.46 6.02 3.73
C ALA A 26 6.71 5.68 4.58
N LEU A 27 7.51 4.70 4.16
CA LEU A 27 8.73 4.29 4.86
C LEU A 27 9.91 5.25 4.59
N LEU A 28 10.16 5.56 3.32
CA LEU A 28 11.34 6.32 2.89
C LEU A 28 11.14 7.83 3.01
N MET A 29 9.95 8.33 2.67
CA MET A 29 9.66 9.76 2.59
C MET A 29 8.35 10.12 3.33
N PRO A 30 8.19 9.75 4.62
CA PRO A 30 6.93 9.88 5.35
C PRO A 30 6.37 11.31 5.33
N ALA A 31 7.22 12.31 5.57
CA ALA A 31 6.79 13.72 5.65
C ALA A 31 6.51 14.34 4.28
N GLU A 32 7.29 14.01 3.24
CA GLU A 32 7.09 14.54 1.89
C GLU A 32 5.88 13.87 1.22
N HIS A 33 5.68 12.56 1.41
CA HIS A 33 4.49 11.84 0.98
C HIS A 33 3.23 12.43 1.62
N MET A 34 3.22 12.61 2.94
CA MET A 34 2.07 13.17 3.64
C MET A 34 1.75 14.61 3.23
N LYS A 35 2.75 15.44 2.92
CA LYS A 35 2.50 16.80 2.39
C LYS A 35 1.69 16.79 1.10
N THR A 36 1.90 15.81 0.21
CA THR A 36 1.11 15.65 -1.02
C THR A 36 -0.37 15.37 -0.73
N TRP A 37 -0.66 14.74 0.41
CA TRP A 37 -2.01 14.39 0.86
C TRP A 37 -2.65 15.44 1.77
N ILE A 38 -2.03 16.62 1.98
CA ILE A 38 -2.66 17.75 2.68
C ILE A 38 -3.67 18.43 1.74
N CYS A 39 -4.69 17.69 1.34
CA CYS A 39 -5.83 18.17 0.59
C CYS A 39 -7.11 17.56 1.18
N GLY A 40 -8.19 18.33 1.20
CA GLY A 40 -9.49 17.85 1.70
C GLY A 40 -9.88 18.30 3.11
N PRO A 41 -10.90 17.65 3.70
CA PRO A 41 -11.58 18.10 4.92
C PRO A 41 -10.69 18.04 6.18
N GLN A 42 -11.05 18.81 7.22
CA GLN A 42 -10.19 19.08 8.38
C GLN A 42 -9.70 17.82 9.09
N TRP A 43 -10.57 16.82 9.27
CA TRP A 43 -10.23 15.53 9.89
C TRP A 43 -9.14 14.76 9.13
N TRP A 44 -9.08 14.89 7.81
CA TRP A 44 -8.04 14.26 6.99
C TRP A 44 -6.71 14.99 7.16
N ARG A 45 -6.74 16.33 7.16
CA ARG A 45 -5.56 17.15 7.41
C ARG A 45 -4.98 16.90 8.80
N ASP A 46 -5.81 16.71 9.82
CA ASP A 46 -5.35 16.40 11.18
C ASP A 46 -4.67 15.03 11.25
N LEU A 47 -5.23 14.01 10.58
CA LEU A 47 -4.60 12.69 10.46
C LEU A 47 -3.25 12.77 9.75
N VAL A 48 -3.20 13.41 8.58
CA VAL A 48 -1.97 13.58 7.81
C VAL A 48 -0.92 14.35 8.60
N THR A 49 -1.31 15.40 9.32
CA THR A 49 -0.40 16.20 10.15
C THR A 49 0.09 15.41 11.37
N PHE A 50 -0.77 14.61 11.99
CA PHE A 50 -0.42 13.73 13.11
C PHE A 50 0.63 12.70 12.70
N PHE A 51 0.45 12.06 11.55
CA PHE A 51 1.43 11.14 11.02
C PHE A 51 2.70 11.84 10.52
N ALA A 52 2.59 13.00 9.88
CA ALA A 52 3.76 13.80 9.47
C ALA A 52 4.60 14.23 10.68
N SER A 53 3.95 14.50 11.82
CA SER A 53 4.61 14.84 13.09
C SER A 53 5.28 13.63 13.77
N ARG A 54 4.98 12.40 13.32
CA ARG A 54 5.48 11.14 13.91
C ARG A 54 6.03 10.23 12.81
N PRO A 55 7.16 10.59 12.17
CA PRO A 55 7.73 9.83 11.06
C PRO A 55 8.07 8.38 11.43
N GLY A 56 8.33 8.07 12.70
CA GLY A 56 8.50 6.69 13.18
C GLY A 56 7.24 5.83 13.06
N LEU A 57 6.05 6.40 13.32
CA LEU A 57 4.78 5.68 13.16
C LEU A 57 4.45 5.45 11.69
N THR A 58 4.64 6.47 10.85
CA THR A 58 4.42 6.35 9.40
C THR A 58 5.30 5.28 8.77
N ARG A 59 6.57 5.20 9.20
CA ARG A 59 7.48 4.13 8.81
C ARG A 59 6.98 2.75 9.22
N LEU A 60 6.47 2.63 10.44
CA LEU A 60 5.97 1.37 10.98
C LEU A 60 4.70 0.93 10.25
N VAL A 61 3.81 1.86 9.91
CA VAL A 61 2.62 1.62 9.07
C VAL A 61 3.04 1.15 7.68
N GLY A 62 3.97 1.84 7.01
CA GLY A 62 4.46 1.43 5.70
C GLY A 62 5.14 0.05 5.72
N ALA A 63 5.89 -0.27 6.78
CA ALA A 63 6.46 -1.60 6.95
C ALA A 63 5.39 -2.69 7.14
N ILE A 64 4.34 -2.41 7.93
CA ILE A 64 3.20 -3.33 8.10
C ILE A 64 2.47 -3.52 6.77
N GLU A 65 2.27 -2.45 6.00
CA GLU A 65 1.60 -2.50 4.70
C GLU A 65 2.37 -3.34 3.69
N ILE A 66 3.69 -3.16 3.59
CA ILE A 66 4.54 -4.01 2.75
C ILE A 66 4.45 -5.48 3.18
N CYS A 67 4.55 -5.76 4.49
CA CYS A 67 4.42 -7.11 5.03
C CYS A 67 3.04 -7.73 4.71
N ALA A 68 1.97 -6.94 4.82
CA ALA A 68 0.61 -7.36 4.51
C ALA A 68 0.43 -7.62 3.01
N ALA A 69 0.96 -6.77 2.13
CA ALA A 69 0.93 -6.94 0.69
C ALA A 69 1.69 -8.22 0.27
N VAL A 70 2.89 -8.44 0.81
CA VAL A 70 3.67 -9.67 0.56
C VAL A 70 2.93 -10.92 1.06
N TRP A 71 2.31 -10.83 2.24
CA TRP A 71 1.51 -11.93 2.78
C TRP A 71 0.28 -12.23 1.92
N TRP A 72 -0.41 -11.19 1.44
CA TRP A 72 -1.57 -11.30 0.57
C TRP A 72 -1.21 -12.01 -0.75
N VAL A 73 -0.15 -11.57 -1.42
CA VAL A 73 0.34 -12.18 -2.66
C VAL A 73 0.72 -13.65 -2.44
N ARG A 74 1.39 -13.98 -1.33
CA ARG A 74 1.71 -15.38 -0.98
C ARG A 74 0.47 -16.23 -0.72
N ARG A 75 -0.61 -15.63 -0.20
CA ARG A 75 -1.85 -16.33 0.15
C ARG A 75 -2.79 -16.49 -1.05
N SER A 76 -2.68 -15.65 -2.07
CA SER A 76 -3.43 -15.81 -3.32
C SER A 76 -3.13 -17.19 -3.93
N PRO A 77 -4.08 -18.14 -3.98
CA PRO A 77 -3.87 -19.59 -4.25
C PRO A 77 -3.38 -19.97 -5.66
N ASN A 78 -2.75 -19.04 -6.36
CA ASN A 78 -2.80 -18.97 -7.80
C ASN A 78 -1.46 -18.58 -8.44
N ALA A 79 -0.44 -18.25 -7.64
CA ALA A 79 0.95 -18.11 -8.11
C ALA A 79 1.64 -19.49 -8.27
N SER A 80 1.02 -20.41 -9.00
CA SER A 80 1.72 -21.60 -9.49
C SER A 80 2.44 -21.21 -10.79
N PRO A 81 3.78 -21.33 -10.88
CA PRO A 81 4.47 -21.27 -12.16
C PRO A 81 3.91 -22.40 -13.02
N ARG A 82 3.35 -22.08 -14.20
CA ARG A 82 3.05 -23.11 -15.19
C ARG A 82 4.39 -23.69 -15.65
N SER A 83 4.69 -24.91 -15.23
CA SER A 83 5.59 -25.84 -15.91
C SER A 83 5.05 -26.19 -17.29
#